data_AF-A0AAE1J7W4-F1
#
_entry.id   AF-A0AAE1J7W4-F1
#
_cell.length_a   1.000
_cell.length_b   1.000
_cell.length_c   1.000
_cell.angle_alpha   90.00
_cell.angle_beta   90.00
_cell.angle_gamma   90.00
#
_symmetry.space_group_name_H-M   'P 1'
#
loop_
_entity.id
_entity.type
_entity.pdbx_description
1 polymer ?
#
loop_
_entity_poly.entity_id
_entity_poly.type
_entity_poly.pdbx_seq_one_letter_code
_entity_poly.pdbx_strand_id
1 'polypeptide(L)'
;MNKGKGRATPWVPVGDNRRNHGNNGHPQNRQTQGPKEGWVVAKKMPTAKAQVNDKRLEASLTNKESYLGEPPTDREVIRARYVLASSWEVYPSAIEDPDILDGIRKQHRVWITRVRDTQAWDIYSESASGLQEAVHAFNQTVHDLRLQKELLATVLVVQQSSRCTEDARISVAPNSRPKVITPLSGSSDIKRTAAKLLQRLRPHLLNSTECAMSVDSELRMRVSFGELKVFVKHKGMNSVLSYDGFMEAAKSFSIRGGIGLVDRLNELKLPNHIIKHFLALEGDGGLQLDHNTIKRTYALALGLQRKVVYLESCENGSFDTSRAKMGIACPTKWLNWVVATPDMGLDWGIRADAYNFESVPAGIDKLIKELRLIPATYEETGDFLKPGEVAVGQAGEWKDKILETRLKTTFAIELHGTPYILEISITQIWKGLKTRLKAKMEWGIQLYGKHWDSAMNQVNPHTRRKDWGEGHKNVWVGTDPDLGRRFQNFLEVVLQLQQHVEDVPPLTLEEFEDLPSVINQ
;
A
#
# COMPACT_ATOMS: atom_id res chain seq x y z
N MET A 1 27.89 -31.14 44.48
CA MET A 1 29.22 -31.78 44.40
C MET A 1 29.77 -31.59 42.99
N ASN A 2 31.02 -31.10 42.90
CA ASN A 2 31.96 -30.99 41.75
C ASN A 2 31.42 -30.58 40.36
N LYS A 3 31.78 -29.42 39.77
CA LYS A 3 33.08 -28.79 39.40
C LYS A 3 33.52 -29.12 37.96
N GLY A 4 33.77 -28.06 37.17
CA GLY A 4 34.59 -28.06 35.94
C GLY A 4 34.10 -27.04 34.89
N LYS A 5 34.23 -25.72 35.08
CA LYS A 5 35.36 -24.81 34.76
C LYS A 5 35.72 -24.68 33.26
N GLY A 6 35.64 -23.44 32.74
CA GLY A 6 36.30 -23.03 31.50
C GLY A 6 36.05 -21.59 30.98
N ARG A 7 36.39 -20.55 31.79
CA ARG A 7 36.85 -19.15 31.46
C ARG A 7 36.05 -18.28 30.45
N ALA A 8 35.46 -17.11 30.76
CA ALA A 8 35.95 -15.83 31.37
C ALA A 8 37.15 -15.21 30.60
N THR A 9 37.12 -13.98 30.06
CA THR A 9 36.90 -12.68 30.78
C THR A 9 36.47 -11.50 29.89
N PRO A 10 35.98 -10.40 30.51
CA PRO A 10 35.43 -9.18 29.89
C PRO A 10 36.46 -8.04 29.77
N TRP A 11 36.12 -6.96 29.03
CA TRP A 11 36.92 -5.73 28.95
C TRP A 11 36.07 -4.46 29.09
N VAL A 12 36.38 -3.68 30.14
CA VAL A 12 36.13 -2.24 30.38
C VAL A 12 37.20 -1.80 31.43
N PRO A 13 37.51 -0.51 31.68
CA PRO A 13 38.03 0.59 30.84
C PRO A 13 39.43 1.07 31.32
N VAL A 14 40.09 2.00 30.61
CA VAL A 14 41.15 2.85 31.18
C VAL A 14 40.99 4.29 30.72
N GLY A 15 40.98 5.22 31.66
CA GLY A 15 40.96 6.67 31.45
C GLY A 15 42.31 7.36 31.76
N ASP A 16 42.38 8.60 31.29
CA ASP A 16 43.22 9.75 31.66
C ASP A 16 44.76 9.67 31.62
N ASN A 17 45.38 10.54 30.80
CA ASN A 17 45.96 11.78 31.34
C ASN A 17 46.38 12.86 30.31
N ARG A 18 46.32 14.10 30.83
CA ARG A 18 46.59 15.46 30.32
C ARG A 18 47.95 15.72 29.64
N ARG A 19 48.02 16.75 28.76
CA ARG A 19 48.76 18.02 29.02
C ARG A 19 48.54 19.12 27.95
N ASN A 20 48.50 20.35 28.47
CA ASN A 20 48.35 21.68 27.87
C ASN A 20 49.44 22.08 26.87
N HIS A 21 49.11 23.02 25.97
CA HIS A 21 49.72 24.36 25.91
C HIS A 21 48.85 25.30 25.05
N GLY A 22 48.44 26.44 25.62
CA GLY A 22 47.83 27.54 24.89
C GLY A 22 48.85 28.52 24.34
N ASN A 23 48.43 29.40 23.43
CA ASN A 23 48.89 30.78 23.49
C ASN A 23 47.93 31.75 22.77
N ASN A 24 47.80 32.92 23.39
CA ASN A 24 47.01 34.09 23.01
C ASN A 24 47.61 34.85 21.82
N GLY A 25 46.80 35.68 21.16
CA GLY A 25 47.32 36.80 20.36
C GLY A 25 46.31 37.49 19.45
N HIS A 26 45.46 38.35 20.01
CA HIS A 26 44.98 39.54 19.28
C HIS A 26 46.14 40.56 19.19
N PRO A 27 46.21 41.36 18.11
CA PRO A 27 45.76 42.75 18.28
C PRO A 27 44.97 43.32 17.10
N GLN A 28 44.08 44.25 17.44
CA GLN A 28 43.52 45.25 16.54
C GLN A 28 44.61 46.19 16.02
N ASN A 29 44.53 46.62 14.75
CA ASN A 29 44.78 48.03 14.44
C ASN A 29 44.06 48.52 13.17
N ARG A 30 43.73 49.81 13.21
CA ARG A 30 42.79 50.59 12.39
C ARG A 30 43.36 51.10 11.05
N GLN A 31 42.42 51.39 10.14
CA GLN A 31 42.33 52.48 9.13
C GLN A 31 43.42 52.52 8.02
N THR A 32 43.05 52.55 6.74
CA THR A 32 42.48 53.73 6.07
C THR A 32 41.90 53.37 4.69
N GLN A 33 40.86 54.10 4.28
CA GLN A 33 40.23 54.03 2.96
C GLN A 33 41.13 54.62 1.86
N GLY A 34 41.07 54.01 0.68
CA GLY A 34 41.50 54.59 -0.60
C GLY A 34 40.90 53.79 -1.76
N PRO A 35 40.26 54.42 -2.77
CA PRO A 35 39.47 53.73 -3.78
C PRO A 35 40.32 53.42 -5.01
N LYS A 36 40.43 52.16 -5.44
CA LYS A 36 40.94 51.83 -6.79
C LYS A 36 40.33 50.54 -7.33
N GLU A 37 39.50 50.75 -8.35
CA GLU A 37 39.54 50.08 -9.66
C GLU A 37 39.50 48.55 -9.74
N GLY A 38 38.56 48.09 -10.58
CA GLY A 38 38.25 46.69 -10.79
C GLY A 38 39.44 45.82 -11.14
N TRP A 39 39.58 44.74 -10.38
CA TRP A 39 40.33 43.57 -10.81
C TRP A 39 39.33 42.46 -11.09
N VAL A 40 39.24 42.11 -12.37
CA VAL A 40 38.60 40.87 -12.83
C VAL A 40 39.16 39.74 -11.97
N VAL A 41 38.30 39.09 -11.18
CA VAL A 41 38.65 37.87 -10.46
C VAL A 41 39.04 36.85 -11.51
N ALA A 42 40.34 36.65 -11.70
CA ALA A 42 40.86 35.58 -12.54
C ALA A 42 40.26 34.27 -12.02
N LYS A 43 39.43 33.63 -12.84
CA LYS A 43 38.94 32.26 -12.59
C LYS A 43 40.18 31.42 -12.27
N LYS A 44 40.33 31.04 -11.01
CA LYS A 44 41.39 30.14 -10.54
C LYS A 44 41.28 28.88 -11.40
N MET A 45 42.23 28.68 -12.32
CA MET A 45 42.22 27.48 -13.16
C MET A 45 42.25 26.27 -12.21
N PRO A 46 41.32 25.30 -12.38
CA PRO A 46 41.35 24.09 -11.58
C PRO A 46 42.71 23.43 -11.77
N THR A 47 43.38 23.12 -10.66
CA THR A 47 44.71 22.52 -10.70
C THR A 47 44.66 21.21 -11.49
N ALA A 48 45.77 20.82 -12.15
CA ALA A 48 45.84 19.56 -12.88
C ALA A 48 45.41 18.36 -12.02
N LYS A 49 45.65 18.42 -10.70
CA LYS A 49 45.20 17.42 -9.72
C LYS A 49 43.68 17.40 -9.53
N ALA A 50 43.02 18.57 -9.55
CA ALA A 50 41.56 18.67 -9.53
C ALA A 50 40.96 18.14 -10.84
N GLN A 51 41.52 18.52 -11.99
CA GLN A 51 41.06 18.02 -13.30
C GLN A 51 41.23 16.50 -13.46
N VAL A 52 42.32 15.93 -12.93
CA VAL A 52 42.52 14.47 -12.93
C VAL A 52 41.53 13.77 -11.98
N ASN A 53 41.21 14.39 -10.84
CA ASN A 53 40.22 13.84 -9.92
C ASN A 53 38.80 13.93 -10.48
N ASP A 54 38.46 15.04 -11.14
CA ASP A 54 37.19 15.24 -11.85
C ASP A 54 37.06 14.25 -12.99
N LYS A 55 38.09 14.06 -13.81
CA LYS A 55 38.12 13.01 -14.85
C LYS A 55 38.01 11.60 -14.28
N ARG A 56 38.57 11.34 -13.10
CA ARG A 56 38.47 10.04 -12.42
C ARG A 56 37.05 9.83 -11.87
N LEU A 57 36.41 10.87 -11.36
CA LEU A 57 35.01 10.86 -10.90
C LEU A 57 34.05 10.70 -12.09
N GLU A 58 34.25 11.44 -13.18
CA GLU A 58 33.51 11.29 -14.43
C GLU A 58 33.68 9.87 -14.99
N ALA A 59 34.91 9.36 -15.14
CA ALA A 59 35.14 7.99 -15.63
C ALA A 59 34.53 6.91 -14.70
N SER A 60 34.49 7.16 -13.39
CA SER A 60 33.83 6.29 -12.41
C SER A 60 32.29 6.33 -12.53
N LEU A 61 31.72 7.48 -12.90
CA LEU A 61 30.28 7.64 -13.15
C LEU A 61 29.88 7.04 -14.50
N THR A 62 30.63 7.32 -15.56
CA THR A 62 30.41 6.77 -16.91
C THR A 62 30.54 5.25 -16.94
N ASN A 63 31.51 4.68 -16.20
CA ASN A 63 31.63 3.21 -16.05
C ASN A 63 30.52 2.58 -15.21
N LYS A 64 29.76 3.32 -14.38
CA LYS A 64 28.65 2.73 -13.62
C LYS A 64 27.34 2.75 -14.40
N GLU A 65 27.15 3.73 -15.27
CA GLU A 65 25.99 3.82 -16.16
C GLU A 65 26.09 2.84 -17.34
N SER A 66 27.31 2.46 -17.77
CA SER A 66 27.53 1.56 -18.92
C SER A 66 26.95 0.14 -18.76
N TYR A 67 26.68 -0.31 -17.54
CA TYR A 67 26.19 -1.67 -17.26
C TYR A 67 24.66 -1.79 -17.19
N LEU A 68 23.93 -0.68 -17.34
CA LEU A 68 22.46 -0.67 -17.32
C LEU A 68 21.83 -0.98 -18.69
N GLY A 69 22.62 -0.94 -19.76
CA GLY A 69 22.18 -1.19 -21.13
C GLY A 69 22.44 -2.63 -21.61
N GLU A 70 22.42 -2.79 -22.93
CA GLU A 70 22.84 -4.01 -23.62
C GLU A 70 24.36 -4.24 -23.46
N PRO A 71 24.83 -5.51 -23.49
CA PRO A 71 26.26 -5.80 -23.48
C PRO A 71 26.95 -5.22 -24.73
N PRO A 72 28.22 -4.80 -24.62
CA PRO A 72 29.01 -4.31 -25.75
C PRO A 72 29.21 -5.41 -26.80
N THR A 73 29.13 -5.05 -28.08
CA THR A 73 29.31 -5.97 -29.21
C THR A 73 30.76 -6.08 -29.68
N ASP A 74 31.61 -5.14 -29.25
CA ASP A 74 33.01 -4.97 -29.62
C ASP A 74 34.00 -5.59 -28.63
N ARG A 75 33.51 -6.23 -27.56
CA ARG A 75 34.35 -6.82 -26.49
C ARG A 75 34.09 -8.31 -26.32
N GLU A 76 35.13 -9.05 -25.96
CA GLU A 76 34.98 -10.44 -25.52
C GLU A 76 34.34 -10.48 -24.14
N VAL A 77 33.13 -11.02 -24.08
CA VAL A 77 32.37 -11.20 -22.84
C VAL A 77 32.01 -12.68 -22.66
N ILE A 78 32.10 -13.14 -21.42
CA ILE A 78 31.66 -14.47 -21.02
C ILE A 78 30.19 -14.39 -20.67
N ARG A 79 29.41 -15.39 -21.09
CA ARG A 79 27.96 -15.45 -20.89
C ARG A 79 27.57 -16.66 -20.04
N ALA A 80 26.75 -16.43 -19.03
CA ALA A 80 25.96 -17.46 -18.37
C ALA A 80 24.48 -17.25 -18.68
N ARG A 81 23.75 -18.35 -18.92
CA ARG A 81 22.30 -18.32 -19.08
C ARG A 81 21.64 -18.92 -17.86
N TYR A 82 20.82 -18.13 -17.19
CA TYR A 82 20.03 -18.56 -16.04
C TYR A 82 18.58 -18.81 -16.46
N VAL A 83 18.04 -19.99 -16.15
CA VAL A 83 16.68 -20.40 -16.59
C VAL A 83 15.81 -20.64 -15.37
N LEU A 84 14.66 -19.96 -15.32
CA LEU A 84 13.63 -20.19 -14.31
C LEU A 84 12.55 -21.12 -14.84
N ALA A 85 11.98 -21.93 -13.94
CA ALA A 85 10.82 -22.75 -14.25
C ALA A 85 9.56 -21.89 -14.44
N SER A 86 8.67 -22.34 -15.33
CA SER A 86 7.44 -21.64 -15.69
C SER A 86 6.27 -21.86 -14.76
N SER A 87 6.42 -22.72 -13.77
CA SER A 87 5.41 -22.86 -12.73
C SER A 87 5.30 -21.54 -11.97
N TRP A 88 4.06 -21.05 -11.88
CA TRP A 88 3.75 -19.83 -11.16
C TRP A 88 4.20 -19.93 -9.68
N GLU A 89 4.25 -21.13 -9.09
CA GLU A 89 4.76 -21.40 -7.74
C GLU A 89 6.23 -20.98 -7.59
N VAL A 90 7.03 -21.17 -8.64
CA VAL A 90 8.48 -21.03 -8.63
C VAL A 90 8.93 -19.72 -9.31
N TYR A 91 8.06 -19.07 -10.06
CA TYR A 91 8.38 -17.86 -10.82
C TYR A 91 8.07 -16.57 -10.02
N PRO A 92 9.09 -15.76 -9.65
CA PRO A 92 8.90 -14.46 -9.04
C PRO A 92 8.70 -13.38 -10.11
N SER A 93 7.44 -13.04 -10.43
CA SER A 93 7.12 -12.06 -11.49
C SER A 93 7.76 -10.68 -11.31
N ALA A 94 8.13 -10.30 -10.09
CA ALA A 94 8.84 -9.06 -9.80
C ALA A 94 10.18 -8.97 -10.54
N ILE A 95 10.88 -10.09 -10.78
CA ILE A 95 12.19 -10.10 -11.45
C ILE A 95 12.15 -9.64 -12.92
N GLU A 96 10.94 -9.48 -13.47
CA GLU A 96 10.75 -8.86 -14.79
C GLU A 96 10.97 -7.36 -14.80
N ASP A 97 10.95 -6.71 -13.62
CA ASP A 97 11.27 -5.30 -13.50
C ASP A 97 12.79 -5.10 -13.58
N PRO A 98 13.31 -4.41 -14.61
CA PRO A 98 14.76 -4.28 -14.80
C PRO A 98 15.44 -3.64 -13.59
N ASP A 99 14.78 -2.69 -12.93
CA ASP A 99 15.31 -1.94 -11.78
C ASP A 99 15.74 -2.85 -10.61
N ILE A 100 15.11 -4.03 -10.45
CA ILE A 100 15.47 -4.99 -9.40
C ILE A 100 16.91 -5.50 -9.58
N LEU A 101 17.37 -5.63 -10.82
CA LEU A 101 18.66 -6.21 -11.16
C LEU A 101 19.77 -5.15 -11.29
N ASP A 102 19.43 -3.86 -11.21
CA ASP A 102 20.39 -2.76 -11.36
C ASP A 102 21.48 -2.77 -10.30
N GLY A 103 21.13 -3.16 -9.06
CA GLY A 103 22.10 -3.33 -7.98
C GLY A 103 23.18 -4.33 -8.36
N ILE A 104 22.77 -5.48 -8.90
CA ILE A 104 23.69 -6.56 -9.34
C ILE A 104 24.54 -6.06 -10.51
N ARG A 105 23.92 -5.44 -11.52
CA ARG A 105 24.61 -4.88 -12.70
C ARG A 105 25.73 -3.92 -12.28
N LYS A 106 25.41 -2.97 -11.40
CA LYS A 106 26.35 -1.93 -10.92
C LYS A 106 27.42 -2.49 -9.99
N GLN A 107 27.06 -3.38 -9.07
CA GLN A 107 27.98 -3.92 -8.07
C GLN A 107 28.99 -4.88 -8.69
N HIS A 108 28.54 -5.80 -9.54
CA HIS A 108 29.39 -6.84 -10.13
C HIS A 108 29.89 -6.50 -11.55
N ARG A 109 29.54 -5.32 -12.07
CA ARG A 109 29.93 -4.84 -13.41
C ARG A 109 29.57 -5.84 -14.50
N VAL A 110 28.30 -6.20 -14.53
CA VAL A 110 27.74 -7.19 -15.46
C VAL A 110 26.57 -6.60 -16.22
N TRP A 111 26.33 -7.11 -17.42
CA TRP A 111 25.09 -6.85 -18.16
C TRP A 111 24.13 -8.01 -17.94
N ILE A 112 22.88 -7.70 -17.58
CA ILE A 112 21.84 -8.70 -17.37
C ILE A 112 20.67 -8.37 -18.28
N THR A 113 20.41 -9.26 -19.24
CA THR A 113 19.36 -9.09 -20.26
C THR A 113 18.38 -10.25 -20.19
N ARG A 114 17.09 -9.95 -20.40
CA ARG A 114 16.07 -10.99 -20.51
C ARG A 114 16.09 -11.56 -21.92
N VAL A 115 16.10 -12.88 -22.04
CA VAL A 115 15.90 -13.57 -23.31
C VAL A 115 14.43 -13.43 -23.69
N ARG A 116 14.17 -12.75 -24.81
CA ARG A 116 12.80 -12.44 -25.28
C ARG A 116 11.90 -13.66 -25.27
N ASP A 117 10.67 -13.46 -24.80
CA ASP A 117 9.59 -14.45 -24.77
C ASP A 117 9.93 -15.74 -24.02
N THR A 118 10.92 -15.68 -23.12
CA THR A 118 11.29 -16.79 -22.24
C THR A 118 11.43 -16.32 -20.79
N GLN A 119 11.67 -17.30 -19.92
CA GLN A 119 12.02 -17.11 -18.52
C GLN A 119 13.51 -17.37 -18.29
N ALA A 120 14.32 -16.92 -19.25
CA ALA A 120 15.76 -17.00 -19.16
C ALA A 120 16.38 -15.60 -19.16
N TRP A 121 17.48 -15.46 -18.42
CA TRP A 121 18.29 -14.25 -18.36
C TRP A 121 19.71 -14.61 -18.78
N ASP A 122 20.27 -13.79 -19.66
CA ASP A 122 21.68 -13.86 -20.01
C ASP A 122 22.45 -12.84 -19.16
N ILE A 123 23.46 -13.33 -18.44
CA ILE A 123 24.37 -12.54 -17.63
C ILE A 123 25.73 -12.53 -18.34
N TYR A 124 26.21 -11.34 -18.67
CA TYR A 124 27.48 -11.13 -19.37
C TYR A 124 28.48 -10.45 -18.44
N SER A 125 29.74 -10.90 -18.48
CA SER A 125 30.84 -10.27 -17.76
C SER A 125 32.13 -10.35 -18.56
N GLU A 126 33.02 -9.39 -18.37
CA GLU A 126 34.40 -9.43 -18.89
C GLU A 126 35.29 -10.39 -18.08
N SER A 127 34.81 -10.94 -16.95
CA SER A 127 35.59 -11.84 -16.09
C SER A 127 34.77 -13.02 -15.56
N ALA A 128 35.41 -14.18 -15.41
CA ALA A 128 34.76 -15.38 -14.87
C ALA A 128 34.36 -15.21 -13.40
N SER A 129 35.18 -14.52 -12.59
CA SER A 129 34.87 -14.24 -11.18
C SER A 129 33.67 -13.29 -11.03
N GLY A 130 33.64 -12.20 -11.80
CA GLY A 130 32.51 -11.27 -11.80
C GLY A 130 31.21 -11.96 -12.26
N LEU A 131 31.31 -12.86 -13.24
CA LEU A 131 30.17 -13.67 -13.68
C LEU A 131 29.66 -14.61 -12.58
N GLN A 132 30.55 -15.30 -11.87
CA GLN A 132 30.18 -16.22 -10.78
C GLN A 132 29.48 -15.48 -9.62
N GLU A 133 30.04 -14.35 -9.20
CA GLU A 133 29.44 -13.53 -8.14
C GLU A 133 28.08 -12.96 -8.57
N ALA A 134 27.95 -12.49 -9.82
CA ALA A 134 26.69 -11.99 -10.35
C ALA A 134 25.62 -13.08 -10.44
N VAL A 135 25.97 -14.30 -10.88
CA VAL A 135 25.05 -15.44 -10.91
C VAL A 135 24.60 -15.79 -9.49
N HIS A 136 25.53 -15.80 -8.52
CA HIS A 136 25.17 -16.04 -7.12
C HIS A 136 24.23 -14.97 -6.57
N ALA A 137 24.51 -13.69 -6.82
CA ALA A 137 23.65 -12.58 -6.41
C ALA A 137 22.27 -12.67 -7.08
N PHE A 138 22.22 -13.01 -8.37
CA PHE A 138 20.97 -13.23 -9.10
C PHE A 138 20.15 -14.36 -8.47
N ASN A 139 20.78 -15.48 -8.12
CA ASN A 139 20.12 -16.60 -7.45
C ASN A 139 19.56 -16.20 -6.09
N GLN A 140 20.34 -15.43 -5.33
CA GLN A 140 19.88 -14.90 -4.04
C GLN A 140 18.67 -13.98 -4.23
N THR A 141 18.70 -13.07 -5.21
CA THR A 141 17.55 -12.21 -5.53
C THR A 141 16.31 -13.02 -5.94
N VAL A 142 16.46 -14.04 -6.78
CA VAL A 142 15.34 -14.95 -7.11
C VAL A 142 14.78 -15.61 -5.85
N HIS A 143 15.66 -16.10 -4.97
CA HIS A 143 15.27 -16.74 -3.72
C HIS A 143 14.51 -15.78 -2.80
N ASP A 144 15.04 -14.57 -2.61
CA ASP A 144 14.45 -13.54 -1.76
C ASP A 144 13.08 -13.10 -2.29
N LEU A 145 12.93 -12.94 -3.61
CA LEU A 145 11.65 -12.60 -4.23
C LEU A 145 10.61 -13.72 -4.07
N ARG A 146 11.03 -15.00 -4.05
CA ARG A 146 10.13 -16.13 -3.76
C ARG A 146 9.67 -16.11 -2.32
N LEU A 147 10.61 -15.95 -1.38
CA LEU A 147 10.28 -15.82 0.04
C LEU A 147 9.34 -14.64 0.29
N GLN A 148 9.61 -13.49 -0.34
CA GLN A 148 8.75 -12.33 -0.27
C GLN A 148 7.35 -12.64 -0.81
N LYS A 149 7.23 -13.34 -1.94
CA LYS A 149 5.93 -13.75 -2.49
C LYS A 149 5.13 -14.62 -1.51
N GLU A 150 5.79 -15.55 -0.82
CA GLU A 150 5.15 -16.40 0.19
C GLU A 150 4.75 -15.61 1.44
N LEU A 151 5.63 -14.74 1.94
CA LEU A 151 5.38 -13.90 3.11
C LEU A 151 4.27 -12.86 2.86
N LEU A 152 4.18 -12.35 1.63
CA LEU A 152 3.20 -11.35 1.21
C LEU A 152 1.96 -11.97 0.53
N ALA A 153 1.84 -13.30 0.57
CA ALA A 153 0.69 -13.99 0.02
C ALA A 153 -0.61 -13.52 0.71
N THR A 154 -1.70 -13.54 -0.04
CA THR A 154 -3.00 -13.20 0.54
C THR A 154 -3.41 -14.30 1.51
N VAL A 155 -3.71 -13.95 2.76
CA VAL A 155 -4.29 -14.89 3.72
C VAL A 155 -5.80 -14.86 3.55
N LEU A 156 -6.37 -15.92 2.98
CA LEU A 156 -7.83 -16.06 2.86
C LEU A 156 -8.38 -16.91 4.00
N VAL A 157 -9.25 -16.31 4.82
CA VAL A 157 -9.98 -16.98 5.88
C VAL A 157 -11.46 -16.95 5.56
N VAL A 158 -12.21 -17.97 5.99
CA VAL A 158 -13.67 -17.97 5.90
C VAL A 158 -14.24 -17.63 7.28
N GLN A 159 -15.18 -16.70 7.35
CA GLN A 159 -15.94 -16.35 8.54
C GLN A 159 -17.24 -17.14 8.53
N GLN A 160 -17.39 -18.06 9.50
CA GLN A 160 -18.64 -18.79 9.69
C GLN A 160 -19.49 -18.11 10.77
N SER A 161 -20.59 -17.46 10.36
CA SER A 161 -21.56 -16.91 11.32
C SER A 161 -22.20 -18.01 12.16
N SER A 162 -22.70 -17.62 13.34
CA SER A 162 -23.58 -18.45 14.17
C SER A 162 -24.87 -18.88 13.46
N ARG A 163 -25.25 -18.19 12.38
CA ARG A 163 -26.48 -18.44 11.62
C ARG A 163 -26.40 -19.64 10.67
N CYS A 164 -25.19 -20.13 10.41
CA CYS A 164 -24.95 -21.27 9.52
C CYS A 164 -25.15 -22.60 10.26
N THR A 165 -25.95 -23.48 9.69
CA THR A 165 -26.09 -24.88 10.12
C THR A 165 -24.91 -25.73 9.61
N GLU A 166 -24.71 -26.93 10.17
CA GLU A 166 -23.62 -27.82 9.76
C GLU A 166 -23.77 -28.35 8.32
N ASP A 167 -25.00 -28.46 7.83
CA ASP A 167 -25.35 -28.87 6.48
C ASP A 167 -25.27 -27.72 5.45
N ALA A 168 -24.90 -26.51 5.89
CA ALA A 168 -24.87 -25.34 5.04
C ALA A 168 -23.98 -25.54 3.81
N ARG A 169 -24.51 -25.16 2.64
CA ARG A 169 -23.84 -25.34 1.35
C ARG A 169 -23.46 -23.99 0.76
N ILE A 170 -22.25 -23.92 0.23
CA ILE A 170 -21.69 -22.74 -0.42
C ILE A 170 -21.56 -23.03 -1.91
N SER A 171 -22.18 -22.18 -2.74
CA SER A 171 -21.98 -22.18 -4.18
C SER A 171 -20.69 -21.46 -4.55
N VAL A 172 -19.93 -22.04 -5.48
CA VAL A 172 -18.65 -21.52 -5.96
C VAL A 172 -18.61 -21.62 -7.48
N ALA A 173 -18.63 -20.46 -8.15
CA ALA A 173 -18.61 -20.35 -9.59
C ALA A 173 -17.61 -19.28 -10.07
N PRO A 174 -17.00 -19.44 -11.25
CA PRO A 174 -16.16 -18.40 -11.85
C PRO A 174 -16.90 -17.07 -12.03
N ASN A 175 -16.17 -15.97 -11.87
CA ASN A 175 -16.63 -14.58 -11.90
C ASN A 175 -17.79 -14.24 -10.96
N SER A 176 -18.01 -15.09 -9.97
CA SER A 176 -19.10 -14.94 -9.00
C SER A 176 -18.56 -14.92 -7.59
N ARG A 177 -19.34 -14.29 -6.70
CA ARG A 177 -19.11 -14.33 -5.27
C ARG A 177 -19.57 -15.67 -4.69
N PRO A 178 -18.76 -16.34 -3.84
CA PRO A 178 -19.22 -17.50 -3.08
C PRO A 178 -20.38 -17.13 -2.17
N LYS A 179 -21.48 -17.90 -2.23
CA LYS A 179 -22.70 -17.62 -1.44
C LYS A 179 -23.25 -18.88 -0.81
N VAL A 180 -23.71 -18.78 0.43
CA VAL A 180 -24.53 -19.82 1.06
C VAL A 180 -25.85 -19.93 0.31
N ILE A 181 -26.23 -21.16 -0.05
CA ILE A 181 -27.49 -21.47 -0.77
C ILE A 181 -28.52 -22.15 0.13
N THR A 182 -28.13 -22.53 1.34
CA THR A 182 -29.02 -23.09 2.37
C THR A 182 -29.62 -21.97 3.22
N PRO A 183 -30.87 -22.10 3.70
CA PRO A 183 -31.47 -21.11 4.59
C PRO A 183 -30.63 -20.88 5.85
N LEU A 184 -30.42 -19.61 6.20
CA LEU A 184 -29.78 -19.21 7.46
C LEU A 184 -30.80 -19.24 8.59
N SER A 185 -30.37 -19.60 9.80
CA SER A 185 -31.24 -19.74 10.97
C SER A 185 -30.79 -18.87 12.14
N GLY A 186 -31.73 -18.27 12.86
CA GLY A 186 -31.46 -17.50 14.09
C GLY A 186 -30.78 -16.14 13.89
N SER A 187 -30.40 -15.52 15.01
CA SER A 187 -29.71 -14.23 15.07
C SER A 187 -28.19 -14.38 15.00
N SER A 188 -27.53 -13.30 14.56
CA SER A 188 -26.07 -13.21 14.49
C SER A 188 -25.49 -13.01 15.90
N ASP A 189 -24.62 -13.93 16.34
CA ASP A 189 -23.82 -13.80 17.56
C ASP A 189 -22.42 -13.30 17.16
N ILE A 190 -22.27 -11.98 17.20
CA ILE A 190 -21.06 -11.27 16.80
C ILE A 190 -19.85 -11.70 17.65
N LYS A 191 -20.03 -11.82 18.97
CA LYS A 191 -18.93 -12.17 19.89
C LYS A 191 -18.42 -13.58 19.63
N ARG A 192 -19.33 -14.55 19.45
CA ARG A 192 -18.96 -15.92 19.11
C ARG A 192 -18.29 -16.00 17.74
N THR A 193 -18.78 -15.24 16.77
CA THR A 193 -18.18 -15.17 15.42
C THR A 193 -16.77 -14.56 15.47
N ALA A 194 -16.58 -13.47 16.22
CA ALA A 194 -15.28 -12.83 16.45
C ALA A 194 -14.27 -13.79 17.11
N ALA A 195 -14.69 -14.52 18.14
CA ALA A 195 -13.83 -15.48 18.82
C ALA A 195 -13.36 -16.62 17.90
N LYS A 196 -14.27 -17.19 17.09
CA LYS A 196 -13.92 -18.21 16.08
C LYS A 196 -12.95 -17.65 15.03
N LEU A 197 -13.18 -16.42 14.58
CA LEU A 197 -12.32 -15.78 13.59
C LEU A 197 -10.93 -15.46 14.16
N LEU A 198 -10.86 -14.97 15.40
CA LEU A 198 -9.61 -14.77 16.13
C LEU A 198 -8.78 -16.05 16.18
N GLN A 199 -9.39 -17.20 16.50
CA GLN A 199 -8.69 -18.48 16.54
C GLN A 199 -8.00 -18.81 15.20
N ARG A 200 -8.64 -18.46 14.08
CA ARG A 200 -8.10 -18.68 12.73
C ARG A 200 -7.03 -17.65 12.34
N LEU A 201 -7.20 -16.39 12.74
CA LEU A 201 -6.28 -15.30 12.38
C LEU A 201 -5.06 -15.19 13.31
N ARG A 202 -5.15 -15.68 14.55
CA ARG A 202 -4.08 -15.55 15.56
C ARG A 202 -2.71 -16.04 15.08
N PRO A 203 -2.57 -17.19 14.38
CA PRO A 203 -1.27 -17.61 13.85
C PRO A 203 -0.70 -16.65 12.80
N HIS A 204 -1.57 -15.98 12.03
CA HIS A 204 -1.17 -15.03 10.99
C HIS A 204 -0.84 -13.66 11.57
N LEU A 205 -1.48 -13.27 12.68
CA LEU A 205 -1.32 -11.96 13.31
C LEU A 205 0.15 -11.67 13.63
N LEU A 206 0.80 -12.51 14.44
CA LEU A 206 2.18 -12.28 14.86
C LEU A 206 3.15 -12.26 13.66
N ASN A 207 3.02 -13.21 12.74
CA ASN A 207 3.91 -13.31 11.58
C ASN A 207 3.75 -12.10 10.65
N SER A 208 2.52 -11.66 10.39
CA SER A 208 2.25 -10.52 9.50
C SER A 208 2.70 -9.20 10.12
N THR A 209 2.53 -9.04 11.43
CA THR A 209 2.98 -7.81 12.13
C THR A 209 4.50 -7.71 12.18
N GLU A 210 5.21 -8.81 12.45
CA GLU A 210 6.68 -8.82 12.44
C GLU A 210 7.25 -8.46 11.05
N CYS A 211 6.66 -9.01 9.99
CA CYS A 211 7.05 -8.66 8.62
C CYS A 211 6.81 -7.18 8.35
N ALA A 212 5.62 -6.66 8.67
CA ALA A 212 5.30 -5.24 8.50
C ALA A 212 6.21 -4.32 9.32
N MET A 213 6.63 -4.72 10.53
CA MET A 213 7.53 -3.93 11.36
C MET A 213 8.97 -3.83 10.82
N SER A 214 9.36 -4.75 9.93
CA SER A 214 10.68 -4.75 9.28
C SER A 214 10.79 -3.82 8.06
N VAL A 215 9.68 -3.20 7.66
CA VAL A 215 9.60 -2.34 6.46
C VAL A 215 10.15 -0.96 6.76
N ASP A 216 11.01 -0.43 5.90
CA ASP A 216 11.54 0.94 6.07
C ASP A 216 10.61 2.04 5.52
N SER A 217 9.64 1.65 4.69
CA SER A 217 8.65 2.55 4.05
C SER A 217 7.51 2.97 4.98
N GLU A 218 6.81 4.04 4.61
CA GLU A 218 5.54 4.43 5.27
C GLU A 218 4.49 3.33 5.04
N LEU A 219 3.89 2.82 6.11
CA LEU A 219 2.79 1.87 6.04
C LEU A 219 1.47 2.58 6.28
N ARG A 220 0.44 2.22 5.50
CA ARG A 220 -0.95 2.64 5.77
C ARG A 220 -1.86 1.43 5.81
N MET A 221 -2.63 1.31 6.87
CA MET A 221 -3.50 0.16 7.12
C MET A 221 -4.97 0.55 7.00
N ARG A 222 -5.76 -0.37 6.48
CA ARG A 222 -7.20 -0.18 6.25
C ARG A 222 -7.91 -1.51 6.21
N VAL A 223 -9.16 -1.51 6.69
CA VAL A 223 -10.13 -2.55 6.37
C VAL A 223 -10.96 -2.05 5.20
N SER A 224 -11.18 -2.90 4.21
CA SER A 224 -12.05 -2.61 3.06
C SER A 224 -13.13 -3.67 2.98
N PHE A 225 -14.38 -3.27 2.72
CA PHE A 225 -15.47 -4.20 2.45
C PHE A 225 -15.80 -4.22 0.96
N GLY A 226 -16.26 -5.36 0.48
CA GLY A 226 -16.52 -5.57 -0.94
C GLY A 226 -16.99 -6.99 -1.24
N GLU A 227 -16.77 -7.43 -2.48
CA GLU A 227 -17.18 -8.76 -2.92
C GLU A 227 -15.95 -9.61 -3.24
N LEU A 228 -15.84 -10.76 -2.58
CA LEU A 228 -14.84 -11.77 -2.91
C LEU A 228 -15.25 -12.49 -4.18
N LYS A 229 -14.51 -12.33 -5.29
CA LYS A 229 -14.83 -12.96 -6.58
C LYS A 229 -13.84 -14.05 -6.92
N VAL A 230 -14.37 -15.21 -7.32
CA VAL A 230 -13.57 -16.33 -7.84
C VAL A 230 -13.33 -16.10 -9.32
N PHE A 231 -12.16 -15.60 -9.69
CA PHE A 231 -11.81 -15.38 -11.11
C PHE A 231 -11.45 -16.70 -11.82
N VAL A 232 -10.75 -17.59 -11.11
CA VAL A 232 -10.29 -18.87 -11.68
C VAL A 232 -10.60 -19.99 -10.70
N LYS A 233 -11.44 -20.93 -11.14
CA LYS A 233 -11.77 -22.12 -10.36
C LYS A 233 -10.65 -23.15 -10.49
N HIS A 234 -10.15 -23.69 -9.37
CA HIS A 234 -9.13 -24.74 -9.40
C HIS A 234 -9.71 -26.05 -9.96
N LYS A 235 -8.90 -26.78 -10.75
CA LYS A 235 -9.31 -28.05 -11.37
C LYS A 235 -9.71 -29.07 -10.29
N GLY A 236 -10.84 -29.74 -10.51
CA GLY A 236 -11.36 -30.76 -9.59
C GLY A 236 -12.16 -30.21 -8.39
N MET A 237 -12.28 -28.89 -8.24
CA MET A 237 -13.13 -28.32 -7.20
C MET A 237 -14.62 -28.46 -7.57
N ASN A 238 -15.47 -28.89 -6.63
CA ASN A 238 -16.91 -28.93 -6.82
C ASN A 238 -17.50 -27.51 -6.90
N SER A 239 -18.65 -27.35 -7.57
CA SER A 239 -19.39 -26.08 -7.62
C SER A 239 -20.18 -25.81 -6.34
N VAL A 240 -20.42 -26.83 -5.54
CA VAL A 240 -21.11 -26.74 -4.25
C VAL A 240 -20.25 -27.45 -3.22
N LEU A 241 -19.96 -26.75 -2.13
CA LEU A 241 -19.09 -27.22 -1.04
C LEU A 241 -19.84 -27.13 0.28
N SER A 242 -19.50 -27.98 1.25
CA SER A 242 -19.80 -27.70 2.65
C SER A 242 -18.96 -26.51 3.13
N TYR A 243 -19.30 -25.97 4.30
CA TYR A 243 -18.49 -24.93 4.94
C TYR A 243 -17.03 -25.36 5.12
N ASP A 244 -16.80 -26.56 5.64
CA ASP A 244 -15.44 -27.13 5.79
C ASP A 244 -14.73 -27.32 4.45
N GLY A 245 -15.46 -27.80 3.43
CA GLY A 245 -14.91 -27.96 2.09
C GLY A 245 -14.48 -26.61 1.49
N PHE A 246 -15.22 -25.54 1.75
CA PHE A 246 -14.84 -24.20 1.30
C PHE A 246 -13.68 -23.62 2.10
N MET A 247 -13.58 -23.91 3.40
CA MET A 247 -12.41 -23.54 4.21
C MET A 247 -11.12 -24.18 3.72
N GLU A 248 -11.16 -25.46 3.33
CA GLU A 248 -9.99 -26.11 2.73
C GLU A 248 -9.67 -25.54 1.34
N ALA A 249 -10.70 -25.25 0.53
CA ALA A 249 -10.50 -24.57 -0.76
C ALA A 249 -9.87 -23.17 -0.59
N ALA A 250 -10.24 -22.42 0.45
CA ALA A 250 -9.70 -21.09 0.74
C ALA A 250 -8.18 -21.11 0.98
N LYS A 251 -7.64 -22.17 1.59
CA LYS A 251 -6.18 -22.35 1.74
C LYS A 251 -5.51 -22.50 0.37
N SER A 252 -6.10 -23.30 -0.53
CA SER A 252 -5.60 -23.45 -1.90
C SER A 252 -5.63 -22.11 -2.64
N PHE A 253 -6.71 -21.34 -2.50
CA PHE A 253 -6.81 -20.01 -3.11
C PHE A 253 -5.79 -19.00 -2.55
N SER A 254 -5.46 -19.05 -1.26
CA SER A 254 -4.43 -18.21 -0.64
C SER A 254 -3.07 -18.40 -1.31
N ILE A 255 -2.74 -19.66 -1.62
CA ILE A 255 -1.46 -20.06 -2.19
C ILE A 255 -1.45 -19.87 -3.71
N ARG A 256 -2.48 -20.38 -4.40
CA ARG A 256 -2.56 -20.45 -5.87
C ARG A 256 -3.20 -19.26 -6.55
N GLY A 257 -3.78 -18.34 -5.77
CA GLY A 257 -4.60 -17.26 -6.30
C GLY A 257 -5.85 -17.78 -7.02
N GLY A 258 -6.44 -16.92 -7.85
CA GLY A 258 -7.70 -17.20 -8.55
C GLY A 258 -8.94 -16.68 -7.83
N ILE A 259 -8.76 -16.00 -6.70
CA ILE A 259 -9.81 -15.28 -5.98
C ILE A 259 -9.27 -13.93 -5.51
N GLY A 260 -10.13 -12.92 -5.39
CA GLY A 260 -9.72 -11.62 -4.88
C GLY A 260 -10.90 -10.78 -4.40
N LEU A 261 -10.62 -9.90 -3.44
CA LEU A 261 -11.60 -8.95 -2.92
C LEU A 261 -11.73 -7.76 -3.89
N VAL A 262 -12.95 -7.54 -4.38
CA VAL A 262 -13.32 -6.36 -5.17
C VAL A 262 -13.96 -5.36 -4.22
N ASP A 263 -13.17 -4.38 -3.76
CA ASP A 263 -13.56 -3.34 -2.79
C ASP A 263 -14.08 -2.04 -3.45
N ARG A 264 -14.28 -2.08 -4.76
CA ARG A 264 -14.88 -1.01 -5.57
C ARG A 264 -16.15 -1.52 -6.23
N LEU A 265 -17.28 -0.98 -5.79
CA LEU A 265 -18.62 -1.44 -6.14
C LEU A 265 -19.29 -0.45 -7.10
N ASN A 266 -20.23 -0.94 -7.91
CA ASN A 266 -20.86 -0.15 -8.98
C ASN A 266 -22.28 0.34 -8.67
N GLU A 267 -22.88 -0.09 -7.56
CA GLU A 267 -24.25 0.29 -7.18
C GLU A 267 -24.26 1.66 -6.49
N LEU A 268 -24.36 2.74 -7.27
CA LEU A 268 -24.10 4.10 -6.78
C LEU A 268 -25.18 4.69 -5.84
N LYS A 269 -26.35 4.04 -5.72
CA LYS A 269 -27.43 4.48 -4.81
C LYS A 269 -27.23 3.99 -3.37
N LEU A 270 -26.69 2.77 -3.25
CA LEU A 270 -26.43 2.12 -1.98
C LEU A 270 -25.56 2.92 -0.98
N PRO A 271 -24.46 3.61 -1.36
CA PRO A 271 -23.61 4.28 -0.36
C PRO A 271 -24.33 5.40 0.40
N ASN A 272 -25.20 6.18 -0.24
CA ASN A 272 -25.99 7.21 0.45
C ASN A 272 -27.05 6.60 1.37
N HIS A 273 -27.67 5.49 0.95
CA HIS A 273 -28.64 4.78 1.75
C HIS A 273 -27.99 4.17 3.00
N ILE A 274 -26.78 3.59 2.85
CA ILE A 274 -25.94 3.13 3.95
C ILE A 274 -25.63 4.29 4.92
N ILE A 275 -25.21 5.47 4.43
CA ILE A 275 -24.93 6.63 5.29
C ILE A 275 -26.18 7.03 6.09
N LYS A 276 -27.33 7.14 5.44
CA LYS A 276 -28.61 7.46 6.09
C LYS A 276 -28.96 6.44 7.17
N HIS A 277 -28.82 5.14 6.87
CA HIS A 277 -29.04 4.07 7.83
C HIS A 277 -28.14 4.24 9.07
N PHE A 278 -26.82 4.40 8.87
CA PHE A 278 -25.90 4.59 9.99
C PHE A 278 -26.23 5.83 10.82
N LEU A 279 -26.60 6.94 10.18
CA LEU A 279 -26.96 8.18 10.89
C LEU A 279 -28.26 8.06 11.69
N ALA A 280 -29.14 7.15 11.32
CA ALA A 280 -30.40 6.87 12.02
C ALA A 280 -30.25 5.88 13.19
N LEU A 281 -29.08 5.26 13.36
CA LEU A 281 -28.82 4.35 14.48
C LEU A 281 -28.72 5.14 15.79
N GLU A 282 -29.82 5.23 16.52
CA GLU A 282 -29.86 5.79 17.88
C GLU A 282 -29.73 4.68 18.93
N GLY A 283 -28.65 4.74 19.72
CA GLY A 283 -28.59 4.31 21.13
C GLY A 283 -28.65 2.82 21.48
N ASP A 284 -29.22 1.92 20.67
CA ASP A 284 -29.47 0.54 21.12
C ASP A 284 -29.19 -0.47 19.98
N GLY A 285 -27.92 -0.87 19.81
CA GLY A 285 -27.60 -1.82 18.72
C GLY A 285 -26.13 -2.18 18.44
N GLY A 286 -25.14 -1.47 18.98
CA GLY A 286 -23.74 -1.94 18.97
C GLY A 286 -22.75 -1.18 18.10
N LEU A 287 -23.15 -0.18 17.31
CA LEU A 287 -22.23 0.82 16.75
C LEU A 287 -22.93 2.18 16.76
N GLN A 288 -22.30 3.18 17.38
CA GLN A 288 -22.81 4.54 17.42
C GLN A 288 -21.86 5.47 16.66
N LEU A 289 -22.44 6.41 15.92
CA LEU A 289 -21.69 7.44 15.20
C LEU A 289 -21.49 8.69 16.06
N ASP A 290 -20.30 9.29 16.01
CA ASP A 290 -20.09 10.63 16.57
C ASP A 290 -20.41 11.69 15.50
N HIS A 291 -21.64 12.21 15.53
CA HIS A 291 -22.13 13.19 14.56
C HIS A 291 -21.31 14.48 14.51
N ASN A 292 -20.60 14.84 15.59
CA ASN A 292 -19.76 16.05 15.63
C ASN A 292 -18.48 15.90 14.79
N THR A 293 -18.18 14.69 14.33
CA THR A 293 -16.92 14.37 13.64
C THR A 293 -17.09 14.17 12.14
N ILE A 294 -18.30 14.40 11.61
CA ILE A 294 -18.61 14.26 10.19
C ILE A 294 -17.69 15.16 9.37
N LYS A 295 -16.93 14.56 8.46
CA LYS A 295 -16.06 15.24 7.52
C LYS A 295 -16.39 14.82 6.10
N ARG A 296 -16.45 15.80 5.21
CA ARG A 296 -16.53 15.59 3.76
C ARG A 296 -15.26 16.10 3.12
N THR A 297 -14.58 15.25 2.35
CA THR A 297 -13.30 15.59 1.75
C THR A 297 -13.22 15.16 0.30
N TYR A 298 -12.31 15.78 -0.43
CA TYR A 298 -12.00 15.45 -1.81
C TYR A 298 -10.51 15.13 -1.91
N ALA A 299 -10.18 14.09 -2.68
CA ALA A 299 -8.80 13.74 -3.02
C ALA A 299 -8.69 13.51 -4.52
N LEU A 300 -7.72 14.15 -5.16
CA LEU A 300 -7.45 13.99 -6.58
C LEU A 300 -6.20 13.15 -6.79
N ALA A 301 -6.25 12.21 -7.71
CA ALA A 301 -5.11 11.40 -8.12
C ALA A 301 -4.93 11.44 -9.63
N LEU A 302 -3.70 11.73 -10.08
CA LEU A 302 -3.32 11.74 -11.48
C LEU A 302 -2.48 10.50 -11.76
N GLY A 303 -3.04 9.58 -12.55
CA GLY A 303 -2.39 8.34 -12.97
C GLY A 303 -1.40 8.58 -14.10
N LEU A 304 -0.15 8.20 -13.86
CA LEU A 304 0.88 8.00 -14.86
C LEU A 304 1.08 6.49 -15.06
N GLN A 305 2.00 6.08 -15.94
CA GLN A 305 2.17 4.68 -16.33
C GLN A 305 2.30 3.69 -15.16
N ARG A 306 3.27 3.90 -14.25
CA ARG A 306 3.47 3.07 -13.04
C ARG A 306 3.39 3.87 -11.74
N LYS A 307 3.12 5.18 -11.84
CA LYS A 307 3.15 6.13 -10.73
C LYS A 307 1.84 6.89 -10.67
N VAL A 308 1.52 7.40 -9.49
CA VAL A 308 0.36 8.24 -9.25
C VAL A 308 0.81 9.47 -8.50
N VAL A 309 0.33 10.64 -8.92
CA VAL A 309 0.50 11.88 -8.16
C VAL A 309 -0.78 12.11 -7.36
N TYR A 310 -0.64 12.07 -6.05
CA TYR A 310 -1.71 12.28 -5.08
C TYR A 310 -1.74 13.75 -4.66
N LEU A 311 -2.93 14.33 -4.74
CA LEU A 311 -3.24 15.69 -4.32
C LEU A 311 -4.31 15.56 -3.22
N GLU A 312 -3.85 15.53 -1.98
CA GLU A 312 -4.69 15.50 -0.79
C GLU A 312 -4.93 16.94 -0.31
N SER A 313 -6.14 17.20 0.20
CA SER A 313 -6.56 18.52 0.72
C SER A 313 -6.70 19.59 -0.36
N CYS A 314 -7.91 20.13 -0.49
CA CYS A 314 -8.23 21.21 -1.39
C CYS A 314 -8.76 22.38 -0.56
N GLU A 315 -8.07 23.52 -0.62
CA GLU A 315 -8.49 24.75 0.05
C GLU A 315 -9.09 25.68 -1.00
N ASN A 316 -10.33 26.14 -0.78
CA ASN A 316 -11.06 27.03 -1.68
C ASN A 316 -11.11 26.56 -3.15
N GLY A 317 -11.18 25.24 -3.38
CA GLY A 317 -11.26 24.67 -4.73
C GLY A 317 -9.91 24.61 -5.48
N SER A 318 -8.80 24.98 -4.84
CA SER A 318 -7.45 24.91 -5.42
C SER A 318 -6.62 23.81 -4.77
N PHE A 319 -5.79 23.11 -5.55
CA PHE A 319 -4.88 22.09 -5.05
C PHE A 319 -3.50 22.70 -4.73
N ASP A 320 -2.98 22.41 -3.54
CA ASP A 320 -1.66 22.89 -3.14
C ASP A 320 -0.55 21.98 -3.69
N THR A 321 0.28 22.55 -4.56
CA THR A 321 1.46 21.88 -5.13
C THR A 321 2.46 21.43 -4.07
N SER A 322 2.55 22.12 -2.93
CA SER A 322 3.51 21.78 -1.86
C SER A 322 3.19 20.46 -1.15
N ARG A 323 1.91 20.05 -1.23
CA ARG A 323 1.39 18.81 -0.63
C ARG A 323 1.31 17.65 -1.63
N ALA A 324 1.66 17.89 -2.89
CA ALA A 324 1.63 16.86 -3.91
C ALA A 324 2.69 15.79 -3.64
N LYS A 325 2.28 14.52 -3.66
CA LYS A 325 3.18 13.38 -3.46
C LYS A 325 3.09 12.45 -4.65
N MET A 326 4.22 11.99 -5.17
CA MET A 326 4.24 10.94 -6.18
C MET A 326 4.53 9.60 -5.51
N GLY A 327 3.72 8.59 -5.78
CA GLY A 327 3.92 7.23 -5.30
C GLY A 327 3.76 6.19 -6.39
N ILE A 328 4.03 4.94 -6.07
CA ILE A 328 3.79 3.79 -6.94
C ILE A 328 2.27 3.53 -7.01
N ALA A 329 1.74 3.29 -8.21
CA ALA A 329 0.30 3.10 -8.43
C ALA A 329 -0.28 1.89 -7.69
N CYS A 330 0.53 0.83 -7.56
CA CYS A 330 0.19 -0.42 -6.88
C CYS A 330 1.20 -0.66 -5.76
N PRO A 331 0.98 -0.09 -4.56
CA PRO A 331 1.89 -0.28 -3.44
C PRO A 331 1.97 -1.75 -3.01
N THR A 332 3.14 -2.15 -2.50
CA THR A 332 3.37 -3.50 -1.99
C THR A 332 2.54 -3.72 -0.72
N LYS A 333 1.81 -4.84 -0.67
CA LYS A 333 0.97 -5.20 0.48
C LYS A 333 1.77 -6.03 1.46
N TRP A 334 2.07 -5.48 2.63
CA TRP A 334 2.83 -6.15 3.70
C TRP A 334 1.97 -6.91 4.70
N LEU A 335 0.69 -6.55 4.72
CA LEU A 335 -0.38 -7.32 5.34
C LEU A 335 -1.50 -7.37 4.31
N ASN A 336 -2.04 -8.55 4.04
CA ASN A 336 -3.12 -8.71 3.07
C ASN A 336 -3.98 -9.92 3.45
N TRP A 337 -4.93 -9.71 4.33
CA TRP A 337 -5.89 -10.73 4.71
C TRP A 337 -7.23 -10.42 4.10
N VAL A 338 -7.90 -11.47 3.65
CA VAL A 338 -9.23 -11.42 3.09
C VAL A 338 -10.09 -12.42 3.85
N VAL A 339 -11.27 -11.98 4.26
CA VAL A 339 -12.23 -12.77 5.01
C VAL A 339 -13.46 -12.96 4.14
N ALA A 340 -13.61 -14.20 3.65
CA ALA A 340 -14.78 -14.65 2.93
C ALA A 340 -15.94 -14.85 3.90
N THR A 341 -17.12 -14.34 3.56
CA THR A 341 -18.31 -14.33 4.40
C THR A 341 -19.52 -14.80 3.59
N PRO A 342 -19.54 -16.06 3.12
CA PRO A 342 -20.53 -16.51 2.12
C PRO A 342 -22.00 -16.36 2.55
N ASP A 343 -22.26 -16.22 3.85
CA ASP A 343 -23.56 -16.03 4.49
C ASP A 343 -23.97 -14.56 4.72
N MET A 344 -23.11 -13.60 4.36
CA MET A 344 -23.38 -12.15 4.39
C MET A 344 -23.32 -11.58 2.97
N GLY A 345 -23.78 -10.36 2.74
CA GLY A 345 -23.72 -9.67 1.45
C GLY A 345 -22.34 -9.13 1.09
N LEU A 346 -21.56 -8.69 2.07
CA LEU A 346 -20.21 -8.13 1.89
C LEU A 346 -19.14 -8.98 2.56
N ASP A 347 -18.06 -9.23 1.85
CA ASP A 347 -16.79 -9.69 2.40
C ASP A 347 -15.94 -8.52 2.87
N TRP A 348 -14.86 -8.82 3.59
CA TRP A 348 -13.95 -7.77 4.02
C TRP A 348 -12.50 -8.24 4.00
N GLY A 349 -11.57 -7.30 4.00
CA GLY A 349 -10.15 -7.59 4.07
C GLY A 349 -9.41 -6.48 4.80
N ILE A 350 -8.37 -6.87 5.52
CA ILE A 350 -7.43 -5.95 6.16
C ILE A 350 -6.13 -5.95 5.37
N ARG A 351 -5.63 -4.77 5.05
CA ARG A 351 -4.34 -4.62 4.36
C ARG A 351 -3.50 -3.50 4.94
N ALA A 352 -2.18 -3.70 4.92
CA ALA A 352 -1.19 -2.66 5.18
C ALA A 352 -0.32 -2.51 3.93
N ASP A 353 -0.42 -1.35 3.30
CA ASP A 353 0.28 -1.04 2.05
C ASP A 353 1.51 -0.19 2.36
N ALA A 354 2.65 -0.51 1.74
CA ALA A 354 3.88 0.28 1.83
C ALA A 354 3.90 1.35 0.74
N TYR A 355 4.01 2.61 1.17
CA TYR A 355 4.16 3.77 0.32
C TYR A 355 5.59 4.28 0.38
N ASN A 356 6.22 4.32 -0.78
CA ASN A 356 7.44 5.07 -1.03
C ASN A 356 7.04 6.29 -1.85
N PHE A 357 7.19 7.47 -1.25
CA PHE A 357 6.91 8.72 -1.93
C PHE A 357 8.20 9.29 -2.51
N GLU A 358 8.12 9.70 -3.77
CA GLU A 358 9.18 10.38 -4.51
C GLU A 358 8.82 11.85 -4.73
N SER A 359 9.82 12.64 -5.13
CA SER A 359 9.58 14.00 -5.60
C SER A 359 8.71 14.01 -6.86
N VAL A 360 7.74 14.91 -6.91
CA VAL A 360 6.89 15.07 -8.10
C VAL A 360 7.74 15.52 -9.31
N PRO A 361 7.41 15.06 -10.54
CA PRO A 361 8.18 15.42 -11.72
C PRO A 361 8.21 16.93 -11.98
N ALA A 362 9.33 17.44 -12.51
CA ALA A 362 9.45 18.85 -12.88
C ALA A 362 8.37 19.26 -13.89
N GLY A 363 7.76 20.43 -13.68
CA GLY A 363 6.74 20.99 -14.57
C GLY A 363 5.31 20.51 -14.34
N ILE A 364 5.07 19.50 -13.50
CA ILE A 364 3.70 19.07 -13.15
C ILE A 364 3.00 20.09 -12.23
N ASP A 365 3.77 20.90 -11.51
CA ASP A 365 3.26 21.98 -10.65
C ASP A 365 2.40 22.98 -11.44
N LYS A 366 2.77 23.24 -12.71
CA LYS A 366 1.98 24.07 -13.62
C LYS A 366 0.62 23.45 -13.90
N LEU A 367 0.57 22.14 -14.19
CA LEU A 367 -0.70 21.43 -14.37
C LEU A 367 -1.53 21.49 -13.09
N ILE A 368 -0.94 21.22 -11.92
CA ILE A 368 -1.66 21.19 -10.64
C ILE A 368 -2.32 22.56 -10.36
N LYS A 369 -1.62 23.67 -10.63
CA LYS A 369 -2.17 25.03 -10.50
C LYS A 369 -3.34 25.33 -11.45
N GLU A 370 -3.41 24.62 -12.58
CA GLU A 370 -4.49 24.72 -13.57
C GLU A 370 -5.67 23.78 -13.26
N LEU A 371 -5.55 22.90 -12.27
CA LEU A 371 -6.64 22.06 -11.78
C LEU A 371 -7.48 22.82 -10.76
N ARG A 372 -8.78 22.87 -10.97
CA ARG A 372 -9.74 23.47 -10.05
C ARG A 372 -10.80 22.46 -9.66
N LEU A 373 -10.97 22.26 -8.36
CA LEU A 373 -12.09 21.52 -7.80
C LEU A 373 -13.26 22.46 -7.61
N ILE A 374 -14.41 22.10 -8.19
CA ILE A 374 -15.69 22.73 -7.92
C ILE A 374 -16.42 21.76 -6.97
N PRO A 375 -16.43 22.03 -5.65
CA PRO A 375 -17.06 21.13 -4.69
C PRO A 375 -18.57 21.06 -4.93
N ALA A 376 -19.16 19.91 -4.63
CA ALA A 376 -20.61 19.76 -4.64
C ALA A 376 -21.24 20.62 -3.52
N THR A 377 -22.38 21.22 -3.83
CA THR A 377 -23.27 21.81 -2.83
C THR A 377 -24.14 20.71 -2.23
N TYR A 378 -24.10 20.59 -0.91
CA TYR A 378 -24.88 19.64 -0.12
C TYR A 378 -26.09 20.35 0.48
N GLU A 379 -27.28 19.78 0.33
CA GLU A 379 -28.47 20.23 1.04
C GLU A 379 -28.51 19.57 2.44
N GLU A 380 -29.20 20.19 3.40
CA GLU A 380 -29.24 19.70 4.80
C GLU A 380 -29.86 18.30 4.93
N THR A 381 -30.68 17.86 3.97
CA THR A 381 -31.45 16.60 4.04
C THR A 381 -31.22 15.62 2.88
N GLY A 382 -30.21 15.82 2.01
CA GLY A 382 -30.02 14.92 0.86
C GLY A 382 -28.64 14.91 0.21
N ASP A 383 -28.22 13.68 -0.15
CA ASP A 383 -27.01 13.29 -0.91
C ASP A 383 -25.66 13.60 -0.25
N PHE A 384 -25.26 12.79 0.74
CA PHE A 384 -24.02 12.93 1.50
C PHE A 384 -22.73 12.73 0.67
N LEU A 385 -22.85 12.11 -0.51
CA LEU A 385 -21.73 11.74 -1.37
C LEU A 385 -21.84 12.30 -2.78
N LYS A 386 -22.59 13.40 -2.96
CA LYS A 386 -22.66 14.12 -4.23
C LYS A 386 -21.24 14.44 -4.72
N PRO A 387 -20.82 13.93 -5.89
CA PRO A 387 -19.46 14.12 -6.36
C PRO A 387 -19.22 15.57 -6.78
N GLY A 388 -18.00 16.05 -6.56
CA GLY A 388 -17.57 17.34 -7.08
C GLY A 388 -17.25 17.29 -8.57
N GLU A 389 -16.83 18.42 -9.12
CA GLU A 389 -16.33 18.50 -10.49
C GLU A 389 -14.88 18.97 -10.51
N VAL A 390 -14.12 18.52 -11.53
CA VAL A 390 -12.74 18.97 -11.73
C VAL A 390 -12.66 19.68 -13.06
N ALA A 391 -12.36 20.98 -13.03
CA ALA A 391 -12.04 21.74 -14.22
C ALA A 391 -10.53 21.68 -14.48
N VAL A 392 -10.16 21.38 -15.73
CA VAL A 392 -8.78 21.37 -16.20
C VAL A 392 -8.57 22.58 -17.09
N GLY A 393 -7.62 23.45 -16.72
CA GLY A 393 -7.12 24.56 -17.52
C GLY A 393 -6.11 24.11 -18.58
N GLN A 394 -4.96 24.77 -18.66
CA GLN A 394 -3.92 24.43 -19.63
C GLN A 394 -3.06 23.25 -19.17
N ALA A 395 -3.26 22.08 -19.79
CA ALA A 395 -2.51 20.88 -19.45
C ALA A 395 -1.06 20.83 -19.97
N GLY A 396 -0.72 21.65 -20.99
CA GLY A 396 0.61 21.68 -21.59
C GLY A 396 1.12 20.29 -22.04
N GLU A 397 2.39 20.01 -21.76
CA GLU A 397 3.04 18.73 -22.08
C GLU A 397 2.49 17.51 -21.31
N TRP A 398 1.65 17.72 -20.28
CA TRP A 398 1.11 16.66 -19.45
C TRP A 398 -0.16 16.03 -20.01
N LYS A 399 -0.78 16.64 -21.02
CA LYS A 399 -2.05 16.21 -21.60
C LYS A 399 -2.08 14.73 -21.98
N ASP A 400 -0.99 14.26 -22.60
CA ASP A 400 -0.88 12.88 -23.08
C ASP A 400 -0.06 11.97 -22.13
N LYS A 401 0.56 12.56 -21.09
CA LYS A 401 1.32 11.84 -20.06
C LYS A 401 0.42 11.33 -18.93
N ILE A 402 -0.65 12.07 -18.62
CA ILE A 402 -1.67 11.63 -17.66
C ILE A 402 -2.59 10.63 -18.35
N LEU A 403 -2.56 9.39 -17.88
CA LEU A 403 -3.36 8.28 -18.43
C LEU A 403 -4.75 8.23 -17.80
N GLU A 404 -4.89 8.71 -16.57
CA GLU A 404 -6.11 8.63 -15.79
C GLU A 404 -6.18 9.77 -14.77
N THR A 405 -7.38 10.28 -14.51
CA THR A 405 -7.66 11.22 -13.43
C THR A 405 -8.73 10.61 -12.53
N ARG A 406 -8.51 10.59 -11.22
CA ARG A 406 -9.47 10.08 -10.24
C ARG A 406 -9.82 11.14 -9.22
N LEU A 407 -11.10 11.48 -9.08
CA LEU A 407 -11.60 12.30 -7.97
C LEU A 407 -12.34 11.40 -6.98
N LYS A 408 -11.83 11.30 -5.75
CA LYS A 408 -12.50 10.61 -4.64
C LYS A 408 -13.22 11.65 -3.78
N THR A 409 -14.53 11.51 -3.64
CA THR A 409 -15.36 12.21 -2.66
C THR A 409 -15.62 11.28 -1.49
N THR A 410 -15.28 11.73 -0.29
CA THR A 410 -15.33 10.93 0.93
C THR A 410 -16.31 11.54 1.93
N PHE A 411 -17.14 10.69 2.54
CA PHE A 411 -17.82 10.90 3.81
C PHE A 411 -17.08 10.10 4.87
N ALA A 412 -16.56 10.76 5.89
CA ALA A 412 -15.83 10.13 6.99
C ALA A 412 -16.43 10.54 8.33
N ILE A 413 -16.55 9.58 9.24
CA ILE A 413 -17.13 9.80 10.57
C ILE A 413 -16.50 8.86 11.60
N GLU A 414 -16.35 9.35 12.83
CA GLU A 414 -15.82 8.57 13.93
C GLU A 414 -16.88 7.65 14.53
N LEU A 415 -16.46 6.43 14.87
CA LEU A 415 -17.28 5.48 15.61
C LEU A 415 -17.14 5.76 17.11
N HIS A 416 -18.22 6.23 17.74
CA HIS A 416 -18.27 6.64 19.13
C HIS A 416 -17.80 5.50 20.07
N GLY A 417 -16.97 5.85 21.05
CA GLY A 417 -16.40 4.88 21.99
C GLY A 417 -15.30 3.98 21.39
N THR A 418 -14.89 4.20 20.13
CA THR A 418 -13.84 3.40 19.48
C THR A 418 -12.76 4.30 18.85
N PRO A 419 -11.56 3.77 18.56
CA PRO A 419 -10.49 4.51 17.88
C PRO A 419 -10.67 4.57 16.35
N TYR A 420 -11.80 4.12 15.82
CA TYR A 420 -11.97 3.88 14.39
C TYR A 420 -12.80 4.98 13.71
N ILE A 421 -12.53 5.16 12.42
CA ILE A 421 -13.24 6.04 11.49
C ILE A 421 -13.83 5.16 10.40
N LEU A 422 -15.13 5.30 10.18
CA LEU A 422 -15.83 4.80 9.01
C LEU A 422 -15.64 5.79 7.86
N GLU A 423 -15.21 5.30 6.71
CA GLU A 423 -15.10 6.04 5.47
C GLU A 423 -16.01 5.40 4.41
N ILE A 424 -16.92 6.18 3.82
CA ILE A 424 -17.69 5.78 2.64
C ILE A 424 -17.35 6.79 1.54
N SER A 425 -17.06 6.31 0.33
CA SER A 425 -16.57 7.18 -0.74
C SER A 425 -17.11 6.81 -2.10
N ILE A 426 -17.26 7.82 -2.95
CA ILE A 426 -17.50 7.68 -4.39
C ILE A 426 -16.26 8.19 -5.13
N THR A 427 -15.83 7.47 -6.16
CA THR A 427 -14.69 7.83 -7.00
C THR A 427 -15.15 7.98 -8.45
N GLN A 428 -14.93 9.17 -9.01
CA GLN A 428 -15.02 9.45 -10.43
C GLN A 428 -13.68 9.14 -11.10
N ILE A 429 -13.72 8.44 -12.22
CA ILE A 429 -12.54 8.03 -12.98
C ILE A 429 -12.70 8.46 -14.45
N TRP A 430 -11.76 9.26 -14.93
CA TRP A 430 -11.68 9.69 -16.32
C TRP A 430 -10.41 9.18 -16.99
N LYS A 431 -10.49 8.89 -18.29
CA LYS A 431 -9.32 8.62 -19.13
C LYS A 431 -8.58 9.94 -19.41
N GLY A 432 -7.32 10.00 -19.00
CA GLY A 432 -6.48 11.20 -19.03
C GLY A 432 -7.12 12.37 -18.29
N LEU A 433 -6.97 13.59 -18.82
CA LEU A 433 -7.52 14.83 -18.24
C LEU A 433 -8.91 15.22 -18.79
N LYS A 434 -9.67 14.26 -19.33
CA LYS A 434 -10.97 14.52 -19.97
C LYS A 434 -12.13 14.61 -18.97
N THR A 435 -12.01 15.47 -17.96
CA THR A 435 -12.95 15.57 -16.83
C THR A 435 -14.33 16.13 -17.18
N ARG A 436 -14.48 16.75 -18.36
CA ARG A 436 -15.79 17.19 -18.90
C ARG A 436 -16.63 16.05 -19.49
N LEU A 437 -16.03 14.88 -19.72
CA LEU A 437 -16.75 13.71 -20.20
C LEU A 437 -17.34 12.92 -19.03
N LYS A 438 -18.30 12.03 -19.32
CA LYS A 438 -18.87 11.14 -18.32
C LYS A 438 -17.78 10.29 -17.67
N ALA A 439 -17.68 10.34 -16.34
CA ALA A 439 -16.77 9.53 -15.57
C ALA A 439 -17.28 8.08 -15.45
N LYS A 440 -16.36 7.11 -15.35
CA LYS A 440 -16.69 5.85 -14.68
C LYS A 440 -16.81 6.15 -13.19
N MET A 441 -17.86 5.62 -12.56
CA MET A 441 -18.14 5.81 -11.14
C MET A 441 -17.99 4.48 -10.42
N GLU A 442 -17.37 4.51 -9.25
CA GLU A 442 -17.29 3.38 -8.33
C GLU A 442 -17.35 3.89 -6.90
N TRP A 443 -17.88 3.10 -5.97
CA TRP A 443 -17.94 3.46 -4.55
C TRP A 443 -17.23 2.42 -3.69
N GLY A 444 -16.93 2.76 -2.45
CA GLY A 444 -16.37 1.82 -1.48
C GLY A 444 -16.55 2.29 -0.04
N ILE A 445 -16.44 1.33 0.87
CA ILE A 445 -16.54 1.51 2.32
C ILE A 445 -15.29 0.92 2.98
N GLN A 446 -14.71 1.69 3.91
CA GLN A 446 -13.45 1.40 4.54
C GLN A 446 -13.47 1.78 6.03
N LEU A 447 -12.70 1.06 6.84
CA LEU A 447 -12.49 1.35 8.25
C LEU A 447 -11.01 1.67 8.48
N TYR A 448 -10.75 2.74 9.22
CA TYR A 448 -9.41 3.21 9.55
C TYR A 448 -9.27 3.41 11.07
N GLY A 449 -8.12 3.07 11.64
CA GLY A 449 -7.75 3.49 12.99
C GLY A 449 -7.14 4.89 12.96
N LYS A 450 -7.67 5.83 13.74
CA LYS A 450 -7.19 7.22 13.82
C LYS A 450 -5.69 7.32 14.11
N HIS A 451 -5.18 6.36 14.85
CA HIS A 451 -3.81 6.28 15.33
C HIS A 451 -2.89 5.44 14.43
N TRP A 452 -3.41 4.69 13.46
CA TRP A 452 -2.61 3.70 12.71
C TRP A 452 -1.45 4.32 11.96
N ASP A 453 -1.66 5.43 11.26
CA ASP A 453 -0.58 6.07 10.49
C ASP A 453 0.59 6.51 11.37
N SER A 454 0.32 6.99 12.60
CA SER A 454 1.38 7.34 13.55
C SER A 454 1.99 6.09 14.19
N ALA A 455 1.16 5.21 14.74
CA ALA A 455 1.58 4.03 15.51
C ALA A 455 2.38 3.02 14.68
N MET A 456 2.00 2.81 13.42
CA MET A 456 2.68 1.84 12.56
C MET A 456 4.02 2.35 11.99
N ASN A 457 4.21 3.67 12.00
CA ASN A 457 5.38 4.33 11.42
C ASN A 457 6.33 4.92 12.47
N GLN A 458 6.03 4.74 13.75
CA GLN A 458 6.97 5.04 14.83
C GLN A 458 8.18 4.13 14.71
N VAL A 459 9.40 4.70 14.70
CA VAL A 459 10.66 3.95 14.57
C VAL A 459 11.41 3.96 15.89
N ASN A 460 11.87 2.79 16.33
CA ASN A 460 12.74 2.68 17.50
C ASN A 460 14.13 3.24 17.15
N PRO A 461 14.66 4.21 17.90
CA PRO A 461 15.93 4.85 17.57
C PRO A 461 17.14 3.90 17.66
N HIS A 462 17.05 2.81 18.41
CA HIS A 462 18.15 1.85 18.59
C HIS A 462 18.16 0.77 17.51
N THR A 463 17.00 0.15 17.24
CA THR A 463 16.90 -0.95 16.27
C THR A 463 16.67 -0.46 14.84
N ARG A 464 16.26 0.81 14.68
CA ARG A 464 15.80 1.42 13.41
C ARG A 464 14.61 0.70 12.76
N ARG A 465 13.96 -0.21 13.49
CA ARG A 465 12.73 -0.89 13.04
C ARG A 465 11.50 -0.15 13.54
N LYS A 466 10.36 -0.39 12.88
CA LYS A 466 9.09 0.12 13.39
C LYS A 466 8.78 -0.50 14.75
N ASP A 467 8.20 0.30 15.62
CA ASP A 467 7.87 -0.06 17.00
C ASP A 467 6.38 0.18 17.24
N TRP A 468 5.61 -0.90 17.17
CA TRP A 468 4.16 -0.86 17.39
C TRP A 468 3.80 -0.92 18.88
N GLY A 469 4.78 -0.73 19.76
CA GLY A 469 4.66 -0.87 21.20
C GLY A 469 4.67 -2.33 21.65
N GLU A 470 4.98 -2.52 22.93
CA GLU A 470 4.94 -3.83 23.58
C GLU A 470 3.60 -4.55 23.35
N GLY A 471 3.66 -5.79 22.83
CA GLY A 471 2.49 -6.57 22.47
C GLY A 471 1.60 -5.92 21.39
N HIS A 472 2.16 -5.02 20.58
CA HIS A 472 1.46 -4.26 19.52
C HIS A 472 0.34 -3.34 20.04
N LYS A 473 0.41 -2.90 21.30
CA LYS A 473 -0.63 -2.10 21.97
C LYS A 473 -0.88 -0.73 21.33
N ASN A 474 0.08 -0.18 20.58
CA ASN A 474 -0.12 1.10 19.90
C ASN A 474 -0.97 0.96 18.64
N VAL A 475 -0.96 -0.21 17.99
CA VAL A 475 -1.76 -0.47 16.77
C VAL A 475 -3.12 -1.07 17.13
N TRP A 476 -3.14 -2.05 18.04
CA TRP A 476 -4.34 -2.69 18.56
C TRP A 476 -4.61 -2.15 19.96
N VAL A 477 -5.29 -1.01 20.02
CA VAL A 477 -5.53 -0.28 21.27
C VAL A 477 -6.61 -0.95 22.13
N GLY A 478 -6.48 -0.78 23.45
CA GLY A 478 -7.37 -1.34 24.45
C GLY A 478 -6.68 -1.40 25.80
N THR A 479 -7.47 -1.51 26.88
CA THR A 479 -6.96 -1.57 28.25
C THR A 479 -6.51 -2.97 28.66
N ASP A 480 -6.97 -4.01 27.95
CA ASP A 480 -6.60 -5.40 28.24
C ASP A 480 -5.12 -5.64 27.86
N PRO A 481 -4.30 -6.28 28.72
CA PRO A 481 -2.91 -6.59 28.41
C PRO A 481 -2.73 -7.65 27.31
N ASP A 482 -3.72 -8.51 27.06
CA ASP A 482 -3.66 -9.56 26.04
C ASP A 482 -3.95 -9.00 24.63
N LEU A 483 -3.04 -9.26 23.69
CA LEU A 483 -3.20 -8.88 22.28
C LEU A 483 -4.42 -9.55 21.65
N GLY A 484 -4.69 -10.81 22.00
CA GLY A 484 -5.82 -11.56 21.45
C GLY A 484 -7.16 -10.89 21.77
N ARG A 485 -7.34 -10.45 23.02
CA ARG A 485 -8.54 -9.72 23.46
C ARG A 485 -8.67 -8.34 22.79
N ARG A 486 -7.59 -7.55 22.71
CA ARG A 486 -7.63 -6.27 21.99
C ARG A 486 -7.97 -6.46 20.51
N PHE A 487 -7.41 -7.48 19.87
CA PHE A 487 -7.73 -7.82 18.48
C PHE A 487 -9.15 -8.37 18.32
N GLN A 488 -9.68 -9.13 19.29
CA GLN A 488 -11.07 -9.57 19.27
C GLN A 488 -12.04 -8.39 19.28
N ASN A 489 -11.80 -7.38 20.12
CA ASN A 489 -12.64 -6.18 20.16
C ASN A 489 -12.64 -5.45 18.81
N PHE A 490 -11.50 -5.41 18.12
CA PHE A 490 -11.42 -4.91 16.74
C PHE A 490 -12.28 -5.74 15.78
N LEU A 491 -12.20 -7.08 15.85
CA LEU A 491 -13.04 -7.95 15.02
C LEU A 491 -14.53 -7.73 15.30
N GLU A 492 -14.93 -7.56 16.56
CA GLU A 492 -16.32 -7.25 16.92
C GLU A 492 -16.81 -5.97 16.23
N VAL A 493 -16.01 -4.90 16.20
CA VAL A 493 -16.33 -3.66 15.47
C VAL A 493 -16.50 -3.90 13.97
N VAL A 494 -15.58 -4.66 13.34
CA VAL A 494 -15.66 -4.98 11.90
C VAL A 494 -16.93 -5.78 11.59
N LEU A 495 -17.27 -6.76 12.43
CA LEU A 495 -18.45 -7.61 12.27
C LEU A 495 -19.76 -6.84 12.52
N GLN A 496 -19.79 -5.94 13.50
CA GLN A 496 -20.93 -5.04 13.72
C GLN A 496 -21.15 -4.15 12.49
N LEU A 497 -20.08 -3.58 11.94
CA LEU A 497 -20.18 -2.74 10.75
C LEU A 497 -20.70 -3.54 9.56
N GLN A 498 -20.19 -4.76 9.36
CA GLN A 498 -20.66 -5.67 8.33
C GLN A 498 -22.15 -6.01 8.49
N GLN A 499 -22.59 -6.29 9.72
CA GLN A 499 -23.99 -6.59 10.04
C GLN A 499 -24.91 -5.41 9.74
N HIS A 500 -24.53 -4.19 10.14
CA HIS A 500 -25.33 -3.00 9.84
C HIS A 500 -25.46 -2.74 8.35
N VAL A 501 -24.42 -3.00 7.54
CA VAL A 501 -24.56 -2.86 6.08
C VAL A 501 -25.50 -3.93 5.49
N GLU A 502 -25.54 -5.12 6.07
CA GLU A 502 -26.50 -6.18 5.67
C GLU A 502 -27.94 -5.82 6.04
N ASP A 503 -28.14 -5.15 7.16
CA ASP A 503 -29.47 -4.77 7.69
C ASP A 503 -30.05 -3.54 6.98
N VAL A 504 -29.30 -2.93 6.07
CA VAL A 504 -29.76 -1.83 5.22
C VAL A 504 -30.89 -2.34 4.31
N PRO A 505 -32.10 -1.72 4.37
CA PRO A 505 -33.21 -2.12 3.52
C PRO A 505 -32.85 -2.07 2.03
N PRO A 506 -33.43 -2.96 1.19
CA PRO A 506 -33.27 -2.85 -0.25
C PRO A 506 -33.85 -1.52 -0.75
N LEU A 507 -33.19 -0.92 -1.75
CA LEU A 507 -33.65 0.30 -2.40
C LEU A 507 -35.08 0.10 -2.94
N THR A 508 -35.97 1.06 -2.69
CA THR A 508 -37.35 0.99 -3.18
C THR A 508 -37.41 1.32 -4.68
N LEU A 509 -38.46 0.87 -5.38
CA LEU A 509 -38.64 1.12 -6.83
C LEU A 509 -38.70 2.62 -7.16
N GLU A 510 -39.24 3.45 -6.27
CA GLU A 510 -39.30 4.91 -6.45
C GLU A 510 -37.90 5.54 -6.38
N GLU A 511 -37.02 5.03 -5.51
CA GLU A 511 -35.61 5.44 -5.47
C GLU A 511 -34.83 5.01 -6.72
N PHE A 512 -35.37 4.11 -7.56
CA PHE A 512 -34.80 3.77 -8.87
C PHE A 512 -35.04 4.85 -9.94
N GLU A 513 -36.11 5.63 -9.84
CA GLU A 513 -36.59 6.53 -10.91
C GLU A 513 -35.98 7.95 -10.88
N ASP A 514 -35.43 8.40 -9.74
CA ASP A 514 -34.87 9.76 -9.55
C ASP A 514 -33.48 10.02 -10.17
N LEU A 515 -33.11 9.33 -11.25
CA LEU A 515 -31.93 9.69 -12.06
C LEU A 515 -32.32 9.98 -13.51
N PRO A 516 -31.64 10.92 -14.19
CA PRO A 516 -31.78 11.08 -15.63
C PRO A 516 -31.48 9.73 -16.30
N SER A 517 -32.46 9.24 -17.04
CA SER A 517 -32.49 7.97 -17.74
C SER A 517 -31.11 7.52 -18.22
N VAL A 518 -30.59 6.46 -17.61
CA VAL A 518 -29.49 5.69 -18.18
C VAL A 518 -30.05 4.93 -19.39
N ILE A 519 -30.10 5.61 -20.54
CA ILE A 519 -30.30 4.91 -21.81
C ILE A 519 -28.93 4.33 -22.18
N ASN A 520 -28.84 3.00 -22.11
CA ASN A 520 -27.72 2.24 -22.64
C ASN A 520 -27.56 2.51 -24.14
N GLN A 521 -26.41 3.05 -24.54
CA GLN A 521 -25.79 2.81 -25.85
C GLN A 521 -24.29 2.60 -25.67
#